data_AF-A0A1I3V0N3-F1
#
_entry.id   AF-A0A1I3V0N3-F1
#
_cell.length_a   1.000
_cell.length_b   1.000
_cell.length_c   1.000
_cell.angle_alpha   90.00
_cell.angle_beta   90.00
_cell.angle_gamma   90.00
#
_symmetry.space_group_name_H-M   'P 1'
#
loop_
_entity.id
_entity.type
_entity.pdbx_description
1 polymer ?
#
loop_
_entity_poly.entity_id
_entity_poly.type
_entity_poly.pdbx_seq_one_letter_code
_entity_poly.pdbx_strand_id
1 'polypeptide(L)'
;SRQAAAIATEAMQAAQSGGTIATEAVAAMARIESASQKISDIIRVIDDIAFQTNLLALNAAVEAARAGDAGKGFAVVASEVRTLAQRSGAAAKDISGLISSSNAEVGAGVTLVRQAGDALTQILAASQKVAATIAEISAASGEQANGIDEMSQAVAHLDEMTQANAALAEQSAASAGSLSGRIVQLNDLVAAFRTGPEGATASPAGHGSEPARLRKLAEAAFGQTKVPAPAPRAQAAAPASRAPARKVANSRAGDAGWEEF
;
A
#
# COMPACT_ATOMS: atom_id res chain seq x y z
N SER A 1 0.62 1.34 -4.69
CA SER A 1 1.50 1.12 -3.53
C SER A 1 2.60 2.16 -3.34
N ARG A 2 3.27 2.66 -4.39
CA ARG A 2 4.32 3.70 -4.27
C ARG A 2 3.90 4.93 -3.45
N GLN A 3 2.67 5.42 -3.65
CA GLN A 3 2.14 6.54 -2.88
C GLN A 3 1.91 6.20 -1.40
N ALA A 4 1.42 4.99 -1.09
CA ALA A 4 1.23 4.55 0.29
C ALA A 4 2.57 4.34 1.02
N ALA A 5 3.59 3.84 0.33
CA ALA A 5 4.95 3.75 0.86
C ALA A 5 5.58 5.14 1.12
N ALA A 6 5.32 6.11 0.24
CA ALA A 6 5.76 7.50 0.44
C ALA A 6 5.11 8.12 1.69
N ILE A 7 3.78 7.97 1.85
CA ILE A 7 3.05 8.47 3.03
C ILE A 7 3.56 7.81 4.31
N ALA A 8 3.82 6.51 4.30
CA ALA A 8 4.40 5.83 5.45
C ALA A 8 5.78 6.38 5.82
N THR A 9 6.60 6.70 4.82
CA THR A 9 7.93 7.31 5.02
C THR A 9 7.84 8.71 5.61
N GLU A 10 6.92 9.53 5.11
CA GLU A 10 6.65 10.87 5.64
C GLU A 10 6.17 10.81 7.10
N ALA A 11 5.26 9.89 7.41
CA ALA A 11 4.79 9.66 8.78
C ALA A 11 5.93 9.23 9.73
N MET A 12 6.85 8.37 9.26
CA MET A 12 8.03 7.99 10.04
C MET A 12 8.95 9.18 10.31
N GLN A 13 9.21 10.03 9.30
CA GLN A 13 10.02 11.23 9.46
C GLN A 13 9.38 12.22 10.45
N ALA A 14 8.06 12.43 10.34
CA ALA A 14 7.31 13.28 11.27
C ALA A 14 7.38 12.76 12.71
N ALA A 15 7.19 11.45 12.91
CA ALA A 15 7.30 10.81 14.22
C ALA A 15 8.72 10.93 14.81
N GLN A 16 9.75 10.76 13.99
CA GLN A 16 11.15 10.86 14.41
C GLN A 16 11.55 12.30 14.79
N SER A 17 11.09 13.28 14.00
CA SER A 17 11.22 14.70 14.34
C SER A 17 10.50 15.02 15.65
N GLY A 18 9.26 14.55 15.80
CA GLY A 18 8.49 14.70 17.04
C GLY A 18 9.20 14.10 18.26
N GLY A 19 9.82 12.92 18.12
CA GLY A 19 10.59 12.29 19.19
C GLY A 19 11.82 13.10 19.60
N THR A 20 12.49 13.73 18.63
CA THR A 20 13.61 14.64 18.89
C THR A 20 13.14 15.88 19.66
N ILE A 21 12.05 16.51 19.22
CA ILE A 21 11.43 17.67 19.88
C ILE A 21 11.01 17.32 21.31
N ALA A 22 10.39 16.14 21.53
CA ALA A 22 10.02 15.69 22.87
C ALA A 22 11.25 15.54 23.79
N THR A 23 12.35 15.00 23.26
CA THR A 23 13.61 14.85 23.99
C THR A 23 14.21 16.21 24.37
N GLU A 24 14.23 17.16 23.43
CA GLU A 24 14.66 18.53 23.68
C GLU A 24 13.78 19.25 24.71
N ALA A 25 12.46 19.04 24.65
CA ALA A 25 11.51 19.59 25.60
C ALA A 25 11.74 19.05 27.02
N VAL A 26 11.99 17.75 27.20
CA VAL A 26 12.38 17.16 28.49
C VAL A 26 13.67 17.80 29.01
N ALA A 27 14.67 17.96 28.15
CA ALA A 27 15.93 18.61 28.53
C ALA A 27 15.73 20.09 28.93
N ALA A 28 14.82 20.81 28.27
CA ALA A 28 14.47 22.18 28.65
C ALA A 28 13.77 22.24 30.01
N MET A 29 12.83 21.34 30.28
CA MET A 29 12.15 21.26 31.57
C MET A 29 13.12 20.93 32.72
N ALA A 30 14.10 20.04 32.49
CA ALA A 30 15.14 19.75 33.48
C ALA A 30 16.01 20.99 33.81
N ARG A 31 16.28 21.86 32.81
CA ARG A 31 16.97 23.14 33.07
C ARG A 31 16.10 24.10 33.88
N ILE A 32 14.79 24.12 33.64
CA ILE A 32 13.83 24.92 34.43
C ILE A 32 13.80 24.43 35.87
N GLU A 33 13.70 23.13 36.10
CA GLU A 33 13.74 22.53 37.45
C GLU A 33 15.02 22.91 38.19
N SER A 34 16.19 22.79 37.54
CA SER A 34 17.47 23.21 38.12
C SER A 34 17.52 24.71 38.44
N ALA A 35 16.97 25.56 37.56
CA ALA A 35 16.90 27.00 37.80
C ALA A 35 15.98 27.33 38.98
N SER A 36 14.81 26.69 39.06
CA SER A 36 13.88 26.85 40.18
C SER A 36 14.48 26.42 41.51
N GLN A 37 15.28 25.35 41.54
CA GLN A 37 16.00 24.94 42.75
C GLN A 37 16.98 26.01 43.22
N LYS A 38 17.75 26.60 42.30
CA LYS A 38 18.65 27.72 42.63
C LYS A 38 17.89 28.93 43.17
N ILE A 39 16.72 29.23 42.61
CA ILE A 39 15.87 30.31 43.13
C ILE A 39 15.40 29.96 44.55
N SER A 40 14.97 28.72 44.80
CA SER A 40 14.57 28.27 46.15
C SER A 40 15.68 28.45 47.18
N ASP A 41 16.93 28.15 46.82
CA ASP A 41 18.10 28.35 47.69
C ASP A 41 18.34 29.85 47.98
N ILE A 42 18.18 30.73 46.98
CA ILE A 42 18.29 32.18 47.16
C ILE A 42 17.18 32.70 48.09
N ILE A 43 15.94 32.24 47.92
CA ILE A 43 14.82 32.64 48.76
C ILE A 43 15.05 32.21 50.22
N ARG A 44 15.67 31.03 50.44
CA ARG A 44 16.06 30.59 51.78
C ARG A 44 17.08 31.54 52.43
N VAL A 45 18.09 31.98 51.68
CA VAL A 45 19.05 33.00 52.16
C VAL A 45 18.35 34.32 52.50
N ILE A 46 17.35 34.73 51.71
CA ILE A 46 16.57 35.95 52.00
C ILE A 46 15.76 35.80 53.30
N ASP A 47 15.15 34.64 53.54
CA ASP A 47 14.43 34.36 54.80
C ASP A 47 15.39 34.38 56.00
N ASP A 48 16.60 33.80 55.84
CA ASP A 48 17.65 33.85 56.87
C ASP A 48 18.10 35.29 57.16
N ILE A 49 18.28 36.14 56.14
CA ILE A 49 18.60 37.57 56.28
C ILE A 49 17.47 38.31 57.00
N ALA A 50 16.21 38.04 56.63
CA ALA A 50 15.06 38.63 57.29
C ALA A 50 15.00 38.24 58.77
N PHE A 51 15.27 36.98 59.10
CA PHE A 51 15.33 36.50 60.48
C PHE A 51 16.47 37.17 61.28
N GLN A 52 17.67 37.26 60.71
CA GLN A 52 18.80 37.94 61.33
C GLN A 52 18.52 39.43 61.56
N THR A 53 17.91 40.11 60.57
CA THR A 53 17.50 41.52 60.69
C THR A 53 16.47 41.72 61.80
N ASN A 54 15.51 40.79 61.93
CA ASN A 54 14.52 40.80 63.00
C ASN A 54 15.17 40.62 64.38
N LEU A 55 16.19 39.76 64.51
CA LEU A 55 16.96 39.61 65.76
C LEU A 55 17.80 40.87 66.09
N LEU A 56 18.44 41.47 65.10
CA LEU A 56 19.19 42.71 65.27
C LEU A 56 18.29 43.86 65.72
N ALA A 57 17.11 43.99 65.11
CA ALA A 57 16.11 44.99 65.48
C ALA A 57 15.58 44.78 66.92
N LEU A 58 15.39 43.53 67.34
CA LEU A 58 15.04 43.21 68.71
C LEU A 58 16.13 43.65 69.70
N ASN A 59 17.40 43.34 69.41
CA ASN A 59 18.53 43.78 70.24
C ASN A 59 18.62 45.31 70.32
N ALA A 60 18.41 46.01 69.20
CA ALA A 60 18.38 47.46 69.17
C ALA A 60 17.23 48.06 69.99
N ALA A 61 16.05 47.44 69.95
CA ALA A 61 14.91 47.86 70.78
C ALA A 61 15.20 47.70 72.28
N VAL A 62 15.89 46.63 72.67
CA VAL A 62 16.33 46.41 74.06
C VAL A 62 17.34 47.46 74.51
N GLU A 63 18.35 47.76 73.68
CA GLU A 63 19.36 48.76 74.03
C GLU A 63 18.76 50.18 74.05
N ALA A 64 17.80 50.47 73.16
CA ALA A 64 17.05 51.72 73.18
C ALA A 64 16.21 51.88 74.46
N ALA A 65 15.59 50.81 74.95
CA ALA A 65 14.89 50.82 76.23
C ALA A 65 15.85 51.04 77.41
N ARG A 66 17.06 50.48 77.33
CA ARG A 66 18.12 50.65 78.34
C ARG A 66 18.65 52.08 78.41
N ALA A 67 18.71 52.79 77.27
CA ALA A 67 19.12 54.20 77.18
C ALA A 67 18.04 55.19 77.67
N GLY A 68 16.84 54.73 78.03
CA GLY A 68 15.77 55.57 78.56
C GLY A 68 15.30 56.65 77.58
N ASP A 69 15.21 57.90 78.04
CA ASP A 69 14.69 59.01 77.24
C ASP A 69 15.54 59.33 75.99
N ALA A 70 16.86 59.09 76.05
CA ALA A 70 17.76 59.28 74.91
C ALA A 70 17.55 58.24 73.81
N GLY A 71 16.96 57.08 74.13
CA GLY A 71 16.74 55.97 73.21
C GLY A 71 15.41 56.01 72.46
N LYS A 72 14.49 56.94 72.76
CA LYS A 72 13.13 56.96 72.19
C LYS A 72 13.09 56.96 70.66
N GLY A 73 13.95 57.75 70.01
CA GLY A 73 14.06 57.77 68.55
C GLY A 73 14.57 56.46 67.96
N PHE A 74 15.56 55.83 68.62
CA PHE A 74 16.09 54.54 68.22
C PHE A 74 15.07 53.41 68.40
N ALA A 75 14.23 53.46 69.43
CA ALA A 75 13.18 52.48 69.67
C ALA A 75 12.15 52.45 68.52
N VAL A 76 11.77 53.61 67.98
CA VAL A 76 10.84 53.69 66.84
C VAL A 76 11.47 53.07 65.58
N VAL A 77 12.73 53.42 65.28
CA VAL A 77 13.44 52.84 64.13
C VAL A 77 13.59 51.33 64.28
N ALA A 78 13.94 50.83 65.47
CA ALA A 78 14.04 49.40 65.73
C ALA A 78 12.70 48.67 65.51
N SER A 79 11.58 49.26 65.92
CA SER A 79 10.24 48.69 65.66
C SER A 79 9.89 48.65 64.17
N GLU A 80 10.23 49.70 63.42
CA GLU A 80 9.98 49.75 61.98
C GLU A 80 10.84 48.73 61.22
N VAL A 81 12.13 48.63 61.55
CA VAL A 81 13.04 47.63 60.97
C VAL A 81 12.57 46.21 61.28
N ARG A 82 12.09 45.96 62.51
CA ARG A 82 11.52 44.67 62.91
C ARG A 82 10.30 44.31 62.06
N THR A 83 9.38 45.27 61.90
CA THR A 83 8.16 45.08 61.10
C THR A 83 8.50 44.80 59.64
N LEU A 84 9.46 45.53 59.08
CA LEU A 84 9.95 45.30 57.72
C LEU A 84 10.56 43.91 57.55
N ALA A 85 11.40 43.48 58.51
CA ALA A 85 12.02 42.17 58.51
C ALA A 85 10.97 41.03 58.58
N GLN A 86 9.96 41.14 59.44
CA GLN A 86 8.85 40.19 59.48
C GLN A 86 8.07 40.13 58.16
N ARG A 87 7.84 41.27 57.53
CA ARG A 87 7.14 41.36 56.23
C ARG A 87 7.97 40.74 55.10
N SER A 88 9.29 40.93 55.11
CA SER A 88 10.23 40.29 54.18
C SER A 88 10.27 38.76 54.34
N GLY A 89 10.30 38.25 55.58
CA GLY A 89 10.27 36.80 55.83
C GLY A 89 8.95 36.16 55.38
N ALA A 90 7.81 36.81 55.64
CA ALA A 90 6.52 36.34 55.13
C ALA A 90 6.49 36.27 53.59
N ALA A 91 6.96 37.32 52.91
CA ALA A 91 7.04 37.34 51.45
C ALA A 91 8.00 36.28 50.90
N ALA A 92 9.14 36.05 51.55
CA ALA A 92 10.08 34.99 51.16
C ALA A 92 9.40 33.60 51.25
N LYS A 93 8.63 33.35 52.31
CA LYS A 93 7.89 32.10 52.50
C LYS A 93 6.79 31.90 51.44
N ASP A 94 6.06 32.96 51.10
CA ASP A 94 5.05 32.92 50.04
C ASP A 94 5.67 32.60 48.68
N ILE A 95 6.80 33.24 48.34
CA ILE A 95 7.55 32.97 47.11
C ILE A 95 8.07 31.52 47.11
N SER A 96 8.58 31.02 48.23
CA SER A 96 9.01 29.63 48.36
C SER A 96 7.86 28.65 48.10
N GLY A 97 6.64 28.98 48.55
CA GLY A 97 5.44 28.20 48.26
C GLY A 97 5.12 28.15 46.77
N LEU A 98 5.16 29.30 46.09
CA LEU A 98 4.92 29.40 44.65
C LEU A 98 5.96 28.64 43.81
N ILE A 99 7.24 28.68 44.22
CA ILE A 99 8.31 27.92 43.55
C ILE A 99 8.08 26.42 43.72
N SER A 100 7.74 25.98 44.93
CA SER A 100 7.44 24.56 45.20
C SER A 100 6.27 24.06 44.36
N SER A 101 5.19 24.85 44.26
CA SER A 101 4.06 24.55 43.38
C SER A 101 4.48 24.50 41.91
N SER A 102 5.32 25.44 41.46
CA SER A 102 5.81 25.47 40.08
C SER A 102 6.67 24.24 39.76
N ASN A 103 7.49 23.77 40.70
CA ASN A 103 8.28 22.55 40.53
C ASN A 103 7.41 21.30 40.39
N ALA A 104 6.31 21.20 41.15
CA ALA A 104 5.36 20.11 41.01
C ALA A 104 4.70 20.10 39.61
N GLU A 105 4.29 21.27 39.11
CA GLU A 105 3.72 21.42 37.75
C GLU A 105 4.74 21.08 36.66
N VAL A 106 6.00 21.51 36.80
CA VAL A 106 7.08 21.16 35.86
C VAL A 106 7.31 19.64 35.87
N GLY A 107 7.34 19.00 37.04
CA GLY A 107 7.50 17.54 37.15
C GLY A 107 6.35 16.76 36.49
N ALA A 108 5.11 17.22 36.65
CA ALA A 108 3.95 16.69 35.95
C ALA A 108 4.09 16.88 34.42
N GLY A 109 4.53 18.06 33.98
CA GLY A 109 4.81 18.37 32.58
C GLY A 109 5.86 17.45 31.96
N VAL A 110 6.98 17.21 32.65
CA VAL A 110 8.03 16.27 32.21
C VAL A 110 7.45 14.87 31.97
N THR A 111 6.57 14.41 32.87
CA THR A 111 5.93 13.09 32.74
C THR A 111 5.05 13.01 31.50
N LEU A 112 4.24 14.05 31.23
CA LEU A 112 3.39 14.12 30.05
C LEU A 112 4.20 14.16 28.75
N VAL A 113 5.29 14.95 28.71
CA VAL A 113 6.16 15.02 27.53
C VAL A 113 6.86 13.67 27.29
N ARG A 114 7.30 12.97 28.34
CA ARG A 114 7.86 11.62 28.21
C ARG A 114 6.83 10.64 27.63
N GLN A 115 5.60 10.64 28.15
CA GLN A 115 4.52 9.81 27.61
C GLN A 115 4.22 10.13 26.13
N ALA A 116 4.25 11.40 25.73
CA ALA A 116 4.12 11.79 24.33
C ALA A 116 5.28 11.26 23.48
N GLY A 117 6.51 11.29 23.99
CA GLY A 117 7.69 10.68 23.34
C GLY A 117 7.56 9.17 23.15
N ASP A 118 7.06 8.46 24.17
CA ASP A 118 6.79 7.02 24.09
C ASP A 118 5.71 6.71 23.04
N ALA A 119 4.63 7.49 23.01
CA ALA A 119 3.57 7.36 22.00
C ALA A 119 4.09 7.59 20.57
N LEU A 120 4.97 8.58 20.36
CA LEU A 120 5.62 8.80 19.07
C LEU A 120 6.51 7.63 18.65
N THR A 121 7.19 6.98 19.60
CA THR A 121 7.97 5.76 19.35
C THR A 121 7.06 4.60 18.92
N GLN A 122 5.90 4.45 19.54
CA GLN A 122 4.90 3.45 19.12
C GLN A 122 4.33 3.75 17.73
N ILE A 123 4.06 5.02 17.42
CA ILE A 123 3.62 5.44 16.08
C ILE A 123 4.70 5.09 15.04
N LEU A 124 5.96 5.36 15.32
CA LEU A 124 7.07 5.02 14.43
C LEU A 124 7.11 3.51 14.14
N ALA A 125 6.98 2.67 15.16
CA ALA A 125 6.93 1.22 15.00
C ALA A 125 5.71 0.76 14.18
N ALA A 126 4.53 1.35 14.41
CA ALA A 126 3.32 1.06 13.65
C ALA A 126 3.46 1.46 12.18
N SER A 127 4.03 2.64 11.89
CA SER A 127 4.28 3.11 10.53
C SER A 127 5.28 2.22 9.78
N GLN A 128 6.32 1.71 10.45
CA GLN A 128 7.23 0.72 9.85
C GLN A 128 6.51 -0.57 9.46
N LYS A 129 5.63 -1.06 10.34
CA LYS A 129 4.81 -2.25 10.05
C LYS A 129 3.89 -2.02 8.85
N VAL A 130 3.25 -0.86 8.77
CA VAL A 130 2.42 -0.47 7.61
C VAL A 130 3.24 -0.44 6.33
N ALA A 131 4.45 0.16 6.35
CA ALA A 131 5.33 0.18 5.20
C ALA A 131 5.73 -1.23 4.73
N ALA A 132 6.04 -2.13 5.66
CA ALA A 132 6.35 -3.53 5.37
C ALA A 132 5.17 -4.25 4.72
N THR A 133 3.96 -4.13 5.29
CA THR A 133 2.74 -4.73 4.72
C THR A 133 2.43 -4.19 3.32
N ILE A 134 2.65 -2.90 3.05
CA ILE A 134 2.48 -2.32 1.70
C ILE A 134 3.49 -2.91 0.72
N ALA A 135 4.71 -3.18 1.15
CA ALA A 135 5.73 -3.83 0.32
C ALA A 135 5.31 -5.27 -0.03
N GLU A 136 4.83 -6.04 0.96
CA GLU A 136 4.29 -7.38 0.76
C GLU A 136 3.08 -7.38 -0.20
N ILE A 137 2.12 -6.47 -0.01
CA ILE A 137 0.96 -6.32 -0.91
C ILE A 137 1.44 -5.99 -2.34
N SER A 138 2.47 -5.15 -2.49
CA SER A 138 2.99 -4.81 -3.82
C SER A 138 3.59 -6.02 -4.52
N ALA A 139 4.35 -6.83 -3.79
CA ALA A 139 4.94 -8.05 -4.32
C ALA A 139 3.85 -9.05 -4.73
N ALA A 140 2.89 -9.32 -3.83
CA ALA A 140 1.76 -10.19 -4.10
C ALA A 140 0.91 -9.70 -5.29
N SER A 141 0.69 -8.39 -5.41
CA SER A 141 -0.03 -7.79 -6.53
C SER A 141 0.72 -7.98 -7.86
N GLY A 142 2.05 -7.92 -7.84
CA GLY A 142 2.88 -8.20 -9.01
C GLY A 142 2.80 -9.67 -9.44
N GLU A 143 2.83 -10.60 -8.48
CA GLU A 143 2.66 -12.03 -8.73
C GLU A 143 1.25 -12.35 -9.26
N GLN A 144 0.21 -11.75 -8.68
CA GLN A 144 -1.16 -11.87 -9.17
C GLN A 144 -1.31 -11.35 -10.60
N ALA A 145 -0.68 -10.23 -10.94
CA ALA A 145 -0.71 -9.71 -12.31
C ALA A 145 -0.11 -10.71 -13.30
N ASN A 146 1.04 -11.30 -12.98
CA ASN A 146 1.65 -12.35 -13.80
C ASN A 146 0.74 -13.59 -13.93
N GLY A 147 0.10 -14.02 -12.83
CA GLY A 147 -0.84 -15.14 -12.85
C GLY A 147 -2.09 -14.87 -13.68
N ILE A 148 -2.56 -13.62 -13.72
CA ILE A 148 -3.67 -13.20 -14.60
C ILE A 148 -3.24 -13.24 -16.07
N ASP A 149 -2.01 -12.82 -16.39
CA ASP A 149 -1.49 -12.89 -17.77
C ASP A 149 -1.38 -14.35 -18.25
N GLU A 150 -0.88 -15.26 -17.41
CA GLU A 150 -0.84 -16.69 -17.70
C GLU A 150 -2.23 -17.29 -17.89
N MET A 151 -3.19 -16.93 -17.01
CA MET A 151 -4.58 -17.37 -17.13
C MET A 151 -5.22 -16.85 -18.41
N SER A 152 -4.94 -15.59 -18.79
CA SER A 152 -5.44 -15.00 -20.04
C SER A 152 -4.94 -15.77 -21.26
N GLN A 153 -3.66 -16.17 -21.27
CA GLN A 153 -3.09 -17.00 -22.34
C GLN A 153 -3.74 -18.40 -22.39
N ALA A 154 -3.94 -19.03 -21.24
CA ALA A 154 -4.58 -20.34 -21.16
C ALA A 154 -6.03 -20.30 -21.68
N VAL A 155 -6.79 -19.25 -21.33
CA VAL A 155 -8.16 -19.04 -21.82
C VAL A 155 -8.18 -18.83 -23.34
N ALA A 156 -7.24 -18.05 -23.88
CA ALA A 156 -7.12 -17.87 -25.33
C ALA A 156 -6.82 -19.21 -26.04
N HIS A 157 -5.96 -20.05 -25.47
CA HIS A 157 -5.66 -21.36 -26.03
C HIS A 157 -6.87 -22.32 -25.95
N LEU A 158 -7.62 -22.30 -24.85
CA LEU A 158 -8.86 -23.06 -24.72
C LEU A 158 -9.92 -22.62 -25.73
N ASP A 159 -10.01 -21.32 -26.03
CA ASP A 159 -10.90 -20.80 -27.06
C ASP A 159 -10.51 -21.32 -28.45
N GLU A 160 -9.21 -21.28 -28.81
CA GLU A 160 -8.70 -21.85 -30.07
C GLU A 160 -9.04 -23.35 -30.20
N MET A 161 -8.80 -24.14 -29.14
CA MET A 161 -9.13 -25.56 -29.14
C MET A 161 -10.64 -25.80 -29.25
N THR A 162 -11.46 -24.97 -28.62
CA THR A 162 -12.92 -25.06 -28.68
C THR A 162 -13.41 -24.79 -30.09
N GLN A 163 -12.87 -23.77 -30.76
CA GLN A 163 -13.16 -23.48 -32.16
C GLN A 163 -12.70 -24.61 -33.10
N ALA A 164 -11.51 -25.16 -32.88
CA ALA A 164 -11.01 -26.30 -33.65
C ALA A 164 -11.90 -27.55 -33.49
N ASN A 165 -12.37 -27.82 -32.27
CA ASN A 165 -13.29 -28.93 -31.99
C ASN A 165 -14.65 -28.72 -32.68
N ALA A 166 -15.17 -27.49 -32.68
CA ALA A 166 -16.40 -27.16 -33.41
C ALA A 166 -16.24 -27.39 -34.92
N ALA A 167 -15.14 -26.91 -35.51
CA ALA A 167 -14.83 -27.12 -36.93
C ALA A 167 -14.66 -28.61 -37.28
N LEU A 168 -13.97 -29.38 -36.41
CA LEU A 168 -13.80 -30.82 -36.58
C LEU A 168 -15.14 -31.56 -36.50
N ALA A 169 -16.04 -31.15 -35.60
CA ALA A 169 -17.38 -31.70 -35.49
C ALA A 169 -18.22 -31.42 -36.74
N GLU A 170 -18.15 -30.20 -37.30
CA GLU A 170 -18.80 -29.87 -38.58
C GLU A 170 -18.26 -30.72 -39.74
N GLN A 171 -16.94 -30.85 -39.84
CA GLN A 171 -16.31 -31.69 -40.87
C GLN A 171 -16.71 -33.16 -40.72
N SER A 172 -16.81 -33.65 -39.48
CA SER A 172 -17.24 -35.03 -39.17
C SER A 172 -18.70 -35.25 -39.54
N ALA A 173 -19.59 -34.30 -39.23
CA ALA A 173 -20.99 -34.35 -39.62
C ALA A 173 -21.15 -34.34 -41.15
N ALA A 174 -20.40 -33.50 -41.86
CA ALA A 174 -20.40 -33.47 -43.32
C ALA A 174 -19.92 -34.80 -43.93
N SER A 175 -18.87 -35.40 -43.35
CA SER A 175 -18.34 -36.71 -43.77
C SER A 175 -19.35 -37.83 -43.53
N ALA A 176 -20.00 -37.84 -42.37
CA ALA A 176 -21.08 -38.79 -42.05
C ALA A 176 -22.27 -38.64 -43.01
N GLY A 177 -22.63 -37.41 -43.37
CA GLY A 177 -23.66 -37.12 -44.38
C GLY A 177 -23.29 -37.66 -45.77
N SER A 178 -22.05 -37.47 -46.22
CA SER A 178 -21.55 -38.02 -47.50
C SER A 178 -21.55 -39.55 -47.50
N LEU A 179 -21.12 -40.17 -46.40
CA LEU A 179 -21.11 -41.62 -46.25
C LEU A 179 -22.54 -42.20 -46.26
N SER A 180 -23.47 -41.56 -45.56
CA SER A 180 -24.90 -41.92 -45.59
C SER A 180 -25.46 -41.87 -47.02
N GLY A 181 -25.19 -40.79 -47.76
CA GLY A 181 -25.60 -40.67 -49.16
C GLY A 181 -25.05 -41.77 -50.07
N ARG A 182 -23.79 -42.19 -49.88
CA ARG A 182 -23.18 -43.31 -50.61
C ARG A 182 -23.82 -44.65 -50.27
N ILE A 183 -24.20 -44.87 -49.01
CA ILE A 183 -24.91 -46.08 -48.58
C ILE A 183 -26.29 -46.16 -49.26
N VAL A 184 -27.02 -45.04 -49.36
CA VAL A 184 -28.30 -44.98 -50.08
C VAL A 184 -28.10 -45.34 -51.56
N GLN A 185 -27.12 -44.74 -52.23
CA GLN A 185 -26.81 -45.07 -53.64
C GLN A 185 -26.45 -46.54 -53.84
N LEU A 186 -25.70 -47.14 -52.91
CA LEU A 186 -25.33 -48.56 -52.97
C LEU A 186 -26.57 -49.46 -52.79
N ASN A 187 -27.48 -49.11 -51.87
CA ASN A 187 -28.74 -49.83 -51.70
C ASN A 187 -29.62 -49.75 -52.96
N ASP A 188 -29.72 -48.57 -53.60
CA ASP A 188 -30.47 -48.40 -54.85
C ASP A 188 -29.90 -49.28 -55.99
N LEU A 189 -28.57 -49.35 -56.09
CA LEU A 189 -27.87 -50.22 -57.05
C LEU A 189 -28.15 -51.70 -56.80
N VAL A 190 -28.12 -52.14 -55.54
CA VAL A 190 -28.42 -53.54 -55.17
C VAL A 190 -29.89 -53.87 -55.42
N ALA A 191 -30.82 -52.95 -55.12
CA ALA A 191 -32.26 -53.14 -55.38
C ALA A 191 -32.60 -53.29 -56.88
N ALA A 192 -31.78 -52.73 -57.77
CA ALA A 192 -31.94 -52.90 -59.21
C ALA A 192 -31.56 -54.32 -59.71
N PHE A 193 -30.78 -55.09 -58.94
CA PHE A 193 -30.48 -56.48 -59.27
C PHE A 193 -31.66 -57.38 -58.89
N ARG A 194 -32.42 -57.82 -59.90
CA ARG A 194 -33.44 -58.88 -59.75
C ARG A 194 -32.78 -60.22 -59.49
N THR A 195 -32.75 -60.66 -58.24
CA THR A 195 -32.25 -61.97 -57.82
C THR A 195 -33.42 -62.94 -57.57
N GLY A 196 -33.93 -63.54 -58.65
CA GLY A 196 -34.90 -64.64 -58.56
C GLY A 196 -36.01 -64.54 -59.62
N PRO A 197 -36.50 -65.68 -60.14
CA PRO A 197 -37.54 -65.71 -61.15
C PRO A 197 -38.90 -65.48 -60.48
N GLU A 198 -39.35 -64.24 -60.38
CA GLU A 198 -40.80 -64.01 -60.32
C GLU A 198 -41.35 -64.26 -61.73
N GLY A 199 -42.15 -65.33 -61.82
CA GLY A 199 -42.74 -65.92 -63.00
C GLY A 199 -42.96 -64.98 -64.18
N ALA A 200 -42.11 -65.15 -65.20
CA ALA A 200 -42.35 -64.66 -66.53
C ALA A 200 -43.53 -65.43 -67.15
N THR A 201 -44.69 -64.79 -67.28
CA THR A 201 -45.52 -64.98 -68.47
C THR A 201 -45.25 -63.81 -69.41
N ALA A 202 -44.49 -64.11 -70.44
CA ALA A 202 -44.06 -63.19 -71.48
C ALA A 202 -45.22 -62.74 -72.38
N SER A 203 -45.16 -61.48 -72.83
CA SER A 203 -45.33 -61.14 -74.25
C SER A 203 -44.73 -59.75 -74.57
N PRO A 204 -44.24 -59.50 -75.80
CA PRO A 204 -43.14 -58.56 -76.06
C PRO A 204 -43.56 -57.26 -76.74
N ALA A 205 -42.79 -56.18 -76.55
CA ALA A 205 -42.29 -55.30 -77.62
C ALA A 205 -41.52 -54.08 -77.07
N GLY A 206 -40.31 -53.89 -77.61
CA GLY A 206 -39.61 -52.61 -77.67
C GLY A 206 -38.72 -52.26 -76.47
N HIS A 207 -37.70 -51.43 -76.76
CA HIS A 207 -36.70 -50.81 -75.88
C HIS A 207 -35.30 -51.45 -75.92
N GLY A 208 -34.35 -50.61 -76.36
CA GLY A 208 -32.99 -50.96 -76.73
C GLY A 208 -32.15 -51.57 -75.61
N SER A 209 -31.10 -52.26 -76.03
CA SER A 209 -30.20 -53.09 -75.23
C SER A 209 -29.89 -52.52 -73.84
N GLU A 210 -30.47 -53.16 -72.81
CA GLU A 210 -30.22 -53.01 -71.38
C GLU A 210 -28.74 -52.80 -70.97
N PRO A 211 -27.73 -53.46 -71.57
CA PRO A 211 -26.33 -53.20 -71.24
C PRO A 211 -25.87 -51.76 -71.50
N ALA A 212 -26.48 -51.03 -72.43
CA ALA A 212 -26.12 -49.63 -72.71
C ALA A 212 -26.68 -48.66 -71.65
N ARG A 213 -27.85 -48.98 -71.07
CA ARG A 213 -28.48 -48.17 -70.03
C ARG A 213 -27.74 -48.32 -68.70
N LEU A 214 -27.34 -49.55 -68.37
CA LEU A 214 -26.52 -49.83 -67.19
C LEU A 214 -25.12 -49.22 -67.30
N ARG A 215 -24.51 -49.22 -68.49
CA ARG A 215 -23.23 -48.54 -68.73
C ARG A 215 -23.31 -47.04 -68.49
N LYS A 216 -24.35 -46.37 -68.99
CA LYS A 216 -24.57 -44.93 -68.76
C LYS A 216 -24.83 -44.60 -67.30
N LEU A 217 -25.56 -45.47 -66.57
CA LEU A 217 -25.80 -45.27 -65.15
C LEU A 217 -24.50 -45.44 -64.33
N ALA A 218 -23.67 -46.43 -64.68
CA ALA A 218 -22.35 -46.64 -64.07
C ALA A 218 -21.38 -45.50 -64.41
N GLU A 219 -21.38 -44.99 -65.64
CA GLU A 219 -20.60 -43.80 -66.03
C GLU A 219 -21.06 -42.54 -65.30
N ALA A 220 -22.36 -42.39 -65.02
CA ALA A 220 -22.87 -41.28 -64.23
C ALA A 220 -22.52 -41.40 -62.74
N ALA A 221 -22.48 -42.63 -62.20
CA ALA A 221 -22.13 -42.90 -60.81
C ALA A 221 -20.61 -42.80 -60.54
N PHE A 222 -19.76 -43.15 -61.51
CA PHE A 222 -18.30 -43.23 -61.32
C PHE A 222 -17.47 -42.26 -62.19
N GLY A 223 -18.06 -41.62 -63.20
CA GLY A 223 -17.36 -40.74 -64.16
C GLY A 223 -17.10 -39.31 -63.67
N GLN A 224 -17.64 -38.90 -62.52
CA GLN A 224 -17.30 -37.61 -61.91
C GLN A 224 -16.14 -37.74 -60.91
N THR A 225 -14.98 -38.14 -61.42
CA THR A 225 -13.69 -37.79 -60.82
C THR A 225 -12.97 -36.82 -61.74
N LYS A 226 -13.56 -35.62 -61.90
CA LYS A 226 -12.80 -34.44 -62.27
C LYS A 226 -13.12 -33.35 -61.24
N VAL A 227 -12.44 -33.46 -60.11
CA VAL A 227 -12.30 -32.35 -59.16
C VAL A 227 -11.71 -31.19 -59.97
N PRO A 228 -12.38 -30.02 -60.07
CA PRO A 228 -11.72 -28.86 -60.63
C PRO A 228 -10.54 -28.52 -59.72
N ALA A 229 -9.35 -28.38 -60.30
CA ALA A 229 -8.17 -27.93 -59.58
C ALA A 229 -8.53 -26.65 -58.80
N PRO A 230 -8.18 -26.55 -57.50
CA PRO A 230 -8.43 -25.33 -56.76
C PRO A 230 -7.65 -24.20 -57.44
N ALA A 231 -8.35 -23.11 -57.77
CA ALA A 231 -7.72 -21.87 -58.21
C ALA A 231 -6.67 -21.44 -57.18
N PRO A 232 -5.53 -20.86 -57.59
CA PRO A 232 -4.60 -20.27 -56.63
C PRO A 232 -5.31 -19.08 -55.97
N ARG A 233 -5.89 -19.28 -54.79
CA ARG A 233 -6.29 -18.17 -53.94
C ARG A 233 -5.00 -17.47 -53.52
N ALA A 234 -4.95 -16.19 -53.85
CA ALA A 234 -3.94 -15.26 -53.38
C ALA A 234 -3.64 -15.53 -51.90
N GLN A 235 -2.36 -15.64 -51.58
CA GLN A 235 -1.87 -15.62 -50.20
C GLN A 235 -2.44 -14.37 -49.53
N ALA A 236 -3.49 -14.54 -48.74
CA ALA A 236 -3.83 -13.57 -47.71
C ALA A 236 -2.63 -13.56 -46.77
N ALA A 237 -2.03 -12.38 -46.65
CA ALA A 237 -0.83 -12.13 -45.88
C ALA A 237 -0.90 -12.80 -44.50
N ALA A 238 0.19 -13.47 -44.14
CA ALA A 238 0.45 -13.84 -42.75
C ALA A 238 0.22 -12.61 -41.86
N PRO A 239 -0.46 -12.73 -40.70
CA PRO A 239 -0.35 -11.70 -39.70
C PRO A 239 1.13 -11.60 -39.35
N ALA A 240 1.70 -10.41 -39.57
CA ALA A 240 3.07 -10.11 -39.21
C ALA A 240 3.28 -10.55 -37.75
N SER A 241 4.15 -11.54 -37.54
CA SER A 241 4.75 -11.79 -36.23
C SER A 241 5.45 -10.51 -35.82
N ARG A 242 4.80 -9.73 -34.97
CA ARG A 242 5.43 -8.59 -34.30
C ARG A 242 6.52 -9.18 -33.42
N ALA A 243 7.76 -9.10 -33.89
CA ALA A 243 8.93 -9.39 -33.08
C ALA A 243 8.81 -8.58 -31.77
N PRO A 244 9.06 -9.16 -30.60
CA PRO A 244 9.21 -8.36 -29.40
C PRO A 244 10.40 -7.44 -29.62
N ALA A 245 10.17 -6.13 -29.52
CA ALA A 245 11.21 -5.13 -29.55
C ALA A 245 12.22 -5.50 -28.46
N ARG A 246 13.43 -5.91 -28.88
CA ARG A 246 14.60 -5.89 -28.01
C ARG A 246 14.79 -4.43 -27.58
N LYS A 247 14.34 -4.11 -26.36
CA LYS A 247 14.88 -2.97 -25.62
C LYS A 247 16.37 -3.26 -25.42
N VAL A 248 17.18 -2.56 -26.21
CA VAL A 248 18.61 -2.44 -25.96
C VAL A 248 18.73 -1.65 -24.65
N ALA A 249 18.94 -2.38 -23.56
CA ALA A 249 19.49 -1.83 -22.35
C ALA A 249 21.02 -1.99 -22.43
N ASN A 250 21.70 -0.91 -22.80
CA ASN A 250 23.06 -0.62 -22.38
C ASN A 250 23.20 0.91 -22.47
N SER A 251 23.11 1.65 -21.37
CA SER A 251 24.11 1.83 -20.32
C SER A 251 25.41 2.50 -20.81
N ARG A 252 25.60 3.73 -20.30
CA ARG A 252 26.81 4.57 -20.17
C ARG A 252 27.52 5.15 -21.41
N ALA A 253 27.31 6.45 -21.59
CA ALA A 253 28.33 7.52 -21.52
C ALA A 253 27.53 8.84 -21.42
N GLY A 254 27.62 9.66 -20.36
CA GLY A 254 28.83 10.38 -19.98
C GLY A 254 29.03 11.54 -20.96
N ASP A 255 28.37 12.68 -20.76
CA ASP A 255 29.05 13.98 -20.59
C ASP A 255 28.07 15.12 -20.24
N ALA A 256 28.67 16.11 -19.59
CA ALA A 256 28.27 17.43 -19.11
C ALA A 256 27.15 18.24 -19.79
N GLY A 257 26.56 19.15 -18.99
CA GLY A 257 26.24 20.51 -19.44
C GLY A 257 24.92 21.09 -18.91
N TRP A 258 25.00 22.31 -18.35
CA TRP A 258 23.93 23.24 -17.89
C TRP A 258 23.54 23.11 -16.40
N GLU A 259 24.20 23.79 -15.44
CA GLU A 259 24.28 25.25 -15.14
C GLU A 259 22.93 25.92 -14.77
N GLU A 260 22.94 26.52 -13.55
CA GLU A 260 22.21 27.71 -13.07
C GLU A 260 20.75 27.95 -13.51
N PHE A 261 19.82 27.90 -12.54
CA PHE A 261 19.03 29.03 -12.01
C PHE A 261 18.13 28.57 -10.86
#